data_AF-A0AAE3MUU5-F1
#
_entry.id   AF-A0AAE3MUU5-F1
#
_cell.length_a   1.000
_cell.length_b   1.000
_cell.length_c   1.000
_cell.angle_alpha   90.00
_cell.angle_beta   90.00
_cell.angle_gamma   90.00
#
_symmetry.space_group_name_H-M   'P 1'
#
loop_
_entity.id
_entity.type
_entity.pdbx_description
1 polymer ?
#
loop_
_entity_poly.entity_id
_entity_poly.type
_entity_poly.pdbx_seq_one_letter_code
_entity_poly.pdbx_strand_id
1 'polypeptide(L)'
;MSNPGQPTGPAARPPRLMPLAVAGAAALAVAGGALFYYASKTATGPEKGAVHTVTVNAKGCVPNEVTVPAGRTTFEIVNASDRTLEWEILDGVMVVEERENIAPGFRSTLTARLKPGTFEIACGLLSNPRGTLTVTPSADSEAERTKPPLKAFIGPLSEYRVYVGLQSSALVRETEKLAAAIHAGDLDAARSQYAAARLPYKRLESLAGRIADLENRIDPLADYFEKREEDPGFTGFHRIEYGLFSQNATDGLAPAADALAADVAALKDRLKETRLAPDELAATAARQARRLAEETVPHGDNRYGHTDPAEFAANLDGIEKSVSLLYPLVEAARPETAEEVKRGFSDVRALLSDIGDVSYRSVDADARARLSAAFATLAGRIDTVNPALGME
;
A
#
# COMPACT_ATOMS: atom_id res chain seq x y z
N MET A 1 27.50 46.27 62.68
CA MET A 1 26.79 46.24 61.39
C MET A 1 25.95 44.99 61.36
N SER A 2 24.63 45.20 61.30
CA SER A 2 23.59 44.17 61.42
C SER A 2 23.48 43.33 60.16
N ASN A 3 23.25 42.02 60.32
CA ASN A 3 22.30 41.29 59.47
C ASN A 3 21.60 40.22 60.34
N PRO A 4 20.28 40.27 60.54
CA PRO A 4 19.57 39.35 61.42
C PRO A 4 19.11 38.08 60.69
N GLY A 5 19.30 36.95 61.36
CA GLY A 5 18.37 35.81 61.40
C GLY A 5 17.88 35.21 60.08
N GLN A 6 18.53 34.13 59.63
CA GLN A 6 17.82 33.02 59.01
C GLN A 6 17.50 31.98 60.09
N PRO A 7 16.22 31.58 60.27
CA PRO A 7 15.88 30.51 61.19
C PRO A 7 16.32 29.16 60.59
N THR A 8 17.16 28.43 61.32
CA THR A 8 17.40 27.01 61.06
C THR A 8 16.10 26.25 61.35
N GLY A 9 15.33 25.94 60.30
CA GLY A 9 14.17 25.08 60.41
C GLY A 9 14.56 23.70 60.97
N PRO A 10 13.66 23.03 61.72
CA PRO A 10 13.95 21.74 62.31
C PRO A 10 14.28 20.72 61.20
N ALA A 11 15.35 19.95 61.37
CA ALA A 11 15.67 18.83 60.50
C ALA A 11 14.47 17.89 60.43
N ALA A 12 13.82 17.84 59.26
CA ALA A 12 12.63 17.03 59.05
C ALA A 12 12.97 15.56 59.33
N ARG A 13 12.34 14.97 60.35
CA ARG A 13 12.47 13.53 60.62
C ARG A 13 12.01 12.76 59.38
N PRO A 14 12.77 11.76 58.91
CA PRO A 14 12.36 10.98 57.76
C PRO A 14 10.99 10.34 58.06
N PRO A 15 10.06 10.35 57.10
CA PRO A 15 8.72 9.85 57.31
C PRO A 15 8.80 8.38 57.74
N ARG A 16 7.98 7.99 58.74
CA ARG A 16 7.95 6.61 59.29
C ARG A 16 7.67 5.51 58.26
N LEU A 17 7.27 5.89 57.04
CA LEU A 17 7.01 5.02 55.89
C LEU A 17 8.27 4.72 55.05
N MET A 18 9.37 5.46 55.24
CA MET A 18 10.61 5.29 54.48
C MET A 18 11.27 3.90 54.67
N PRO A 19 11.31 3.30 55.88
CA PRO A 19 11.82 1.94 56.06
C PRO A 19 10.96 0.88 55.36
N LEU A 20 9.63 1.08 55.33
CA LEU A 20 8.69 0.20 54.64
C LEU A 20 8.85 0.29 53.12
N ALA A 21 9.08 1.50 52.58
CA ALA A 21 9.35 1.69 51.16
C ALA A 21 10.68 1.04 50.74
N VAL A 22 11.73 1.15 51.56
CA VAL A 22 13.03 0.50 51.29
C VAL A 22 12.92 -1.03 51.39
N ALA A 23 12.20 -1.55 52.39
CA ALA A 23 11.95 -2.98 52.50
C ALA A 23 11.11 -3.52 51.33
N GLY A 24 10.11 -2.76 50.88
CA GLY A 24 9.31 -3.08 49.70
C GLY A 24 10.14 -3.10 48.42
N ALA A 25 11.00 -2.10 48.22
CA ALA A 25 11.92 -2.05 47.08
C ALA A 25 12.93 -3.21 47.09
N ALA A 26 13.47 -3.56 48.26
CA ALA A 26 14.37 -4.70 48.41
C ALA A 26 13.65 -6.04 48.10
N ALA A 27 12.41 -6.20 48.57
CA ALA A 27 11.61 -7.38 48.27
C ALA A 27 11.29 -7.51 46.77
N LEU A 28 10.96 -6.40 46.11
CA LEU A 28 10.74 -6.37 44.65
C LEU A 28 12.02 -6.68 43.86
N ALA A 29 13.18 -6.19 44.30
CA ALA A 29 14.46 -6.50 43.67
C ALA A 29 14.83 -7.98 43.80
N VAL A 30 14.61 -8.57 44.98
CA VAL A 30 14.84 -10.01 45.22
C VAL A 30 13.85 -10.85 44.40
N ALA A 31 12.57 -10.46 44.36
CA ALA A 31 11.57 -11.13 43.54
C ALA A 31 11.89 -11.03 42.04
N GLY A 32 12.32 -9.85 41.57
CA GLY A 32 12.77 -9.63 40.19
C GLY A 32 14.01 -10.47 39.84
N GLY A 33 14.97 -10.56 40.76
CA GLY A 33 16.16 -11.42 40.61
C GLY A 33 15.81 -12.90 40.59
N ALA A 34 14.88 -13.35 41.44
CA ALA A 34 14.40 -14.73 41.46
C ALA A 34 13.62 -15.08 40.19
N LEU A 35 12.75 -14.17 39.71
CA LEU A 35 12.04 -14.31 38.43
C LEU A 35 13.00 -14.34 37.25
N PHE A 36 14.01 -13.46 37.22
CA PHE A 36 15.05 -13.46 36.19
C PHE A 36 15.88 -14.74 36.22
N TYR A 37 16.28 -15.21 37.40
CA TYR A 37 17.02 -16.46 37.55
C TYR A 37 16.20 -17.67 37.12
N TYR A 38 14.94 -17.75 37.55
CA TYR A 38 14.01 -18.79 37.13
C TYR A 38 13.81 -18.76 35.61
N ALA A 39 13.48 -17.60 35.05
CA ALA A 39 13.36 -17.40 33.60
C ALA A 39 14.66 -17.78 32.87
N SER A 40 15.84 -17.46 33.40
CA SER A 40 17.12 -17.83 32.76
C SER A 40 17.40 -19.33 32.76
N LYS A 41 16.80 -20.09 33.70
CA LYS A 41 16.94 -21.55 33.81
C LYS A 41 15.85 -22.30 33.05
N THR A 42 14.67 -21.71 32.92
CA THR A 42 13.51 -22.34 32.24
C THR A 42 13.26 -21.81 30.84
N ALA A 43 13.83 -20.66 30.48
CA ALA A 43 13.81 -20.18 29.10
C ALA A 43 14.67 -21.12 28.26
N THR A 44 13.99 -22.01 27.55
CA THR A 44 14.49 -22.51 26.29
C THR A 44 14.81 -21.27 25.45
N GLY A 45 16.09 -21.10 25.10
CA GLY A 45 16.49 -20.06 24.14
C GLY A 45 15.67 -20.18 22.85
N PRO A 46 15.73 -19.19 21.93
CA PRO A 46 15.02 -19.32 20.66
C PRO A 46 15.33 -20.69 20.06
N GLU A 47 14.31 -21.42 19.61
CA GLU A 47 14.50 -22.74 19.00
C GLU A 47 15.66 -22.63 18.01
N LYS A 48 16.79 -23.24 18.36
CA LYS A 48 17.83 -23.49 17.37
C LYS A 48 17.20 -24.55 16.49
N GLY A 49 16.58 -24.11 15.39
CA GLY A 49 16.16 -25.02 14.32
C GLY A 49 17.31 -25.97 13.98
N ALA A 50 16.99 -27.11 13.36
CA ALA A 50 17.99 -28.12 13.02
C ALA A 50 19.24 -27.46 12.41
N VAL A 51 20.41 -27.76 12.98
CA VAL A 51 21.68 -27.25 12.45
C VAL A 51 22.09 -28.17 11.31
N HIS A 52 22.19 -27.62 10.10
CA HIS A 52 22.57 -28.35 8.92
C HIS A 52 24.05 -28.12 8.62
N THR A 53 24.89 -29.15 8.82
CA THR A 53 26.33 -29.02 8.56
C THR A 53 26.62 -29.14 7.06
N VAL A 54 27.34 -28.16 6.51
CA VAL A 54 27.85 -28.16 5.14
C VAL A 54 29.36 -28.09 5.18
N THR A 55 30.02 -29.15 4.73
CA THR A 55 31.49 -29.18 4.65
C THR A 55 31.93 -28.73 3.27
N VAL A 56 32.72 -27.67 3.19
CA VAL A 56 33.27 -27.17 1.93
C VAL A 56 34.71 -27.63 1.80
N ASN A 57 35.00 -28.38 0.74
CA ASN A 57 36.34 -28.87 0.42
C ASN A 57 36.79 -28.36 -0.97
N ALA A 58 37.96 -28.80 -1.44
CA ALA A 58 38.52 -28.38 -2.72
C ALA A 58 37.66 -28.71 -3.96
N LYS A 59 36.65 -29.58 -3.83
CA LYS A 59 35.75 -30.01 -4.91
C LYS A 59 34.35 -29.38 -4.83
N GLY A 60 33.99 -28.71 -3.73
CA GLY A 60 32.65 -28.15 -3.51
C GLY A 60 32.07 -28.48 -2.13
N CYS A 61 30.74 -28.37 -2.00
CA CYS A 61 30.02 -28.67 -0.77
C CYS A 61 29.77 -30.17 -0.59
N VAL A 62 29.77 -30.62 0.67
CA VAL A 62 29.33 -31.94 1.10
C VAL A 62 28.37 -31.76 2.29
N PRO A 63 27.08 -32.08 2.13
CA PRO A 63 26.42 -32.44 0.87
C PRO A 63 26.35 -31.26 -0.11
N ASN A 64 26.31 -31.54 -1.42
CA ASN A 64 26.11 -30.52 -2.45
C ASN A 64 24.63 -30.27 -2.76
N GLU A 65 23.74 -31.07 -2.17
CA GLU A 65 22.29 -30.91 -2.22
C GLU A 65 21.78 -30.91 -0.78
N VAL A 66 21.08 -29.85 -0.40
CA VAL A 66 20.57 -29.65 0.96
C VAL A 66 19.07 -29.46 0.88
N THR A 67 18.31 -30.12 1.76
CA THR A 67 16.86 -29.91 1.88
C THR A 67 16.50 -29.54 3.31
N VAL A 68 15.76 -28.44 3.48
CA VAL A 68 15.35 -27.90 4.79
C VAL A 68 13.91 -27.39 4.73
N PRO A 69 13.16 -27.38 5.83
CA PRO A 69 11.87 -26.70 5.87
C PRO A 69 12.03 -25.17 5.81
N ALA A 70 11.03 -24.49 5.26
CA ALA A 70 10.94 -23.03 5.28
C ALA A 70 10.82 -22.49 6.71
N GLY A 71 11.39 -21.32 6.94
CA GLY A 71 11.50 -20.72 8.27
C GLY A 71 12.95 -20.39 8.63
N ARG A 72 13.23 -20.25 9.93
CA ARG A 72 14.59 -19.97 10.41
C ARG A 72 15.41 -21.26 10.40
N THR A 73 16.46 -21.28 9.58
CA THR A 73 17.36 -22.42 9.41
C THR A 73 18.78 -21.98 9.74
N THR A 74 19.52 -22.82 10.45
CA THR A 74 20.94 -22.56 10.75
C THR A 74 21.80 -23.58 10.02
N PHE A 75 22.79 -23.09 9.28
CA PHE A 75 23.82 -23.89 8.65
C PHE A 75 25.10 -23.79 9.47
N GLU A 76 25.79 -24.92 9.68
CA GLU A 76 27.16 -24.94 10.19
C GLU A 76 28.10 -25.23 9.03
N ILE A 77 28.82 -24.20 8.59
CA ILE A 77 29.74 -24.29 7.47
C ILE A 77 31.11 -24.67 8.02
N VAL A 78 31.64 -25.80 7.56
CA VAL A 78 32.95 -26.33 7.94
C VAL A 78 33.90 -26.18 6.76
N ASN A 79 34.98 -25.42 6.95
CA ASN A 79 36.01 -25.32 5.93
C ASN A 79 37.01 -26.48 6.05
N ALA A 80 36.87 -27.48 5.18
CA ALA A 80 37.78 -28.61 5.03
C ALA A 80 38.71 -28.46 3.81
N SER A 81 38.95 -27.23 3.37
CA SER A 81 39.92 -26.87 2.33
C SER A 81 41.17 -26.24 2.95
N ASP A 82 42.15 -25.92 2.10
CA ASP A 82 43.40 -25.24 2.44
C ASP A 82 43.35 -23.72 2.24
N ARG A 83 42.20 -23.17 1.83
CA ARG A 83 42.00 -21.74 1.57
C ARG A 83 40.86 -21.16 2.39
N THR A 84 40.94 -19.87 2.70
CA THR A 84 39.78 -19.12 3.22
C THR A 84 38.66 -19.13 2.18
N LEU A 85 37.43 -19.32 2.63
CA LEU A 85 36.27 -19.43 1.74
C LEU A 85 35.04 -18.72 2.28
N GLU A 86 34.03 -18.60 1.43
CA GLU A 86 32.69 -18.12 1.75
C GLU A 86 31.62 -19.17 1.41
N TRP A 87 30.43 -19.03 1.99
CA TRP A 87 29.29 -19.86 1.62
C TRP A 87 28.06 -18.98 1.49
N GLU A 88 27.44 -19.02 0.32
CA GLU A 88 26.33 -18.13 -0.05
C GLU A 88 25.11 -18.95 -0.44
N ILE A 89 23.92 -18.43 -0.12
CA ILE A 89 22.65 -18.88 -0.67
C ILE A 89 22.25 -17.88 -1.75
N LEU A 90 21.98 -18.36 -2.95
CA LEU A 90 21.73 -17.54 -4.13
C LEU A 90 20.35 -17.78 -4.72
N ASP A 91 19.68 -16.70 -5.11
CA ASP A 91 18.45 -16.70 -5.91
C ASP A 91 18.73 -15.95 -7.22
N GLY A 92 19.13 -16.70 -8.26
CA GLY A 92 19.63 -16.15 -9.51
C GLY A 92 20.92 -15.34 -9.32
N VAL A 93 20.81 -14.01 -9.40
CA VAL A 93 21.93 -13.07 -9.20
C VAL A 93 21.96 -12.45 -7.80
N MET A 94 20.95 -12.74 -6.97
CA MET A 94 20.81 -12.18 -5.63
C MET A 94 21.45 -13.09 -4.59
N VAL A 95 22.26 -12.50 -3.71
CA VAL A 95 22.70 -13.17 -2.48
C VAL A 95 21.59 -13.06 -1.45
N VAL A 96 21.00 -14.20 -1.08
CA VAL A 96 19.94 -14.29 -0.07
C VAL A 96 20.54 -14.15 1.32
N GLU A 97 21.66 -14.85 1.57
CA GLU A 97 22.39 -14.82 2.83
C GLU A 97 23.80 -15.41 2.61
N GLU A 98 24.81 -14.93 3.34
CA GLU A 98 26.19 -15.36 3.15
C GLU A 98 27.01 -15.44 4.44
N ARG A 99 28.04 -16.29 4.43
CA ARG A 99 29.08 -16.31 5.44
C ARG A 99 30.47 -16.32 4.83
N GLU A 100 31.16 -15.20 4.94
CA GLU A 100 32.50 -15.00 4.40
C GLU A 100 33.63 -15.32 5.39
N ASN A 101 34.86 -15.34 4.85
CA ASN A 101 36.12 -15.34 5.60
C ASN A 101 36.29 -16.54 6.56
N ILE A 102 35.78 -17.71 6.18
CA ILE A 102 35.91 -18.94 6.96
C ILE A 102 37.30 -19.52 6.72
N ALA A 103 38.20 -19.40 7.71
CA ALA A 103 39.58 -19.89 7.62
C ALA A 103 39.67 -21.44 7.54
N PRO A 104 40.74 -22.00 6.95
CA PRO A 104 40.98 -23.45 6.90
C PRO A 104 40.87 -24.12 8.28
N GLY A 105 40.07 -25.17 8.39
CA GLY A 105 39.85 -25.93 9.63
C GLY A 105 38.85 -25.30 10.61
N PHE A 106 38.30 -24.12 10.31
CA PHE A 106 37.31 -23.46 11.16
C PHE A 106 35.88 -23.82 10.76
N ARG A 107 34.98 -23.61 11.71
CA ARG A 107 33.52 -23.70 11.54
C ARG A 107 32.90 -22.33 11.73
N SER A 108 31.85 -22.02 10.98
CA SER A 108 31.04 -20.81 11.15
C SER A 108 29.57 -21.13 10.98
N THR A 109 28.71 -20.42 11.69
CA THR A 109 27.26 -20.58 11.55
C THR A 109 26.66 -19.47 10.72
N LEU A 110 25.70 -19.82 9.86
CA LEU A 110 24.84 -18.89 9.14
C LEU A 110 23.39 -19.19 9.48
N THR A 111 22.63 -18.19 9.92
CA THR A 111 21.19 -18.36 10.18
C THR A 111 20.40 -17.52 9.20
N ALA A 112 19.65 -18.19 8.32
CA ALA A 112 18.80 -17.55 7.32
C ALA A 112 17.32 -17.80 7.64
N ARG A 113 16.44 -16.89 7.23
CA ARG A 113 15.00 -17.14 7.20
C ARG A 113 14.55 -17.39 5.77
N LEU A 114 14.35 -18.65 5.43
CA LEU A 114 14.14 -19.10 4.05
C LEU A 114 12.65 -19.26 3.73
N LYS A 115 12.26 -18.84 2.53
CA LYS A 115 10.94 -19.12 1.95
C LYS A 115 10.99 -20.42 1.15
N PRO A 116 9.86 -21.12 0.95
CA PRO A 116 9.82 -22.29 0.09
C PRO A 116 10.34 -21.97 -1.33
N GLY A 117 11.14 -22.85 -1.90
CA GLY A 117 11.76 -22.63 -3.21
C GLY A 117 13.04 -23.45 -3.40
N THR A 118 13.67 -23.26 -4.55
CA THR A 118 14.96 -23.87 -4.88
C THR A 118 15.99 -22.78 -5.09
N PHE A 119 17.11 -22.87 -4.39
CA PHE A 119 18.20 -21.91 -4.39
C PHE A 119 19.49 -22.60 -4.84
N GLU A 120 20.42 -21.83 -5.37
CA GLU A 120 21.80 -22.31 -5.55
C GLU A 120 22.61 -22.03 -4.28
N ILE A 121 23.63 -22.85 -4.01
CA ILE A 121 24.61 -22.57 -2.96
C ILE A 121 26.01 -22.45 -3.55
N ALA A 122 26.70 -21.37 -3.23
CA ALA A 122 28.10 -21.18 -3.61
C ALA A 122 29.01 -21.86 -2.58
N CYS A 123 29.86 -22.76 -3.04
CA CYS A 123 30.65 -23.65 -2.20
C CYS A 123 32.09 -23.16 -2.06
N GLY A 124 32.29 -21.95 -1.55
CA GLY A 124 33.63 -21.40 -1.33
C GLY A 124 34.20 -20.71 -2.55
N LEU A 125 34.84 -21.48 -3.42
CA LEU A 125 35.58 -20.94 -4.53
C LEU A 125 34.66 -20.80 -5.74
N LEU A 126 34.75 -19.70 -6.49
CA LEU A 126 33.96 -19.51 -7.73
C LEU A 126 34.13 -20.65 -8.74
N SER A 127 35.26 -21.38 -8.71
CA SER A 127 35.51 -22.52 -9.58
C SER A 127 34.80 -23.81 -9.15
N ASN A 128 34.30 -23.87 -7.92
CA ASN A 128 33.58 -25.05 -7.42
C ASN A 128 32.20 -25.11 -8.07
N PRO A 129 31.69 -26.32 -8.37
CA PRO A 129 30.31 -26.46 -8.80
C PRO A 129 29.37 -25.91 -7.72
N ARG A 130 28.34 -25.17 -8.14
CA ARG A 130 27.26 -24.76 -7.26
C ARG A 130 26.48 -25.99 -6.78
N GLY A 131 26.02 -25.93 -5.55
CA GLY A 131 25.07 -26.90 -5.00
C GLY A 131 23.64 -26.40 -5.11
N THR A 132 22.71 -27.23 -4.64
CA THR A 132 21.29 -26.92 -4.61
C THR A 132 20.78 -26.91 -3.17
N LEU A 133 20.03 -25.88 -2.80
CA LEU A 133 19.27 -25.82 -1.55
C LEU A 133 17.77 -25.83 -1.86
N THR A 134 17.10 -26.92 -1.52
CA THR A 134 15.64 -27.05 -1.63
C THR A 134 14.99 -26.72 -0.29
N VAL A 135 14.14 -25.70 -0.29
CA VAL A 135 13.39 -25.27 0.89
C VAL A 135 11.95 -25.73 0.75
N THR A 136 11.53 -26.68 1.58
CA THR A 136 10.17 -27.25 1.53
C THR A 136 9.18 -26.39 2.31
N PRO A 137 7.89 -26.41 1.94
CA PRO A 137 6.86 -25.76 2.76
C PRO A 137 6.84 -26.28 4.20
N SER A 138 6.68 -25.36 5.14
CA SER A 138 6.41 -25.60 6.56
C SER A 138 5.05 -25.03 6.95
N ALA A 139 4.51 -25.46 8.11
CA ALA A 139 3.25 -24.94 8.64
C ALA A 139 3.28 -23.40 8.80
N ASP A 140 4.39 -22.86 9.32
CA ASP A 140 4.57 -21.41 9.47
C ASP A 140 4.63 -20.70 8.12
N SER A 141 5.33 -21.27 7.13
CA SER A 141 5.39 -20.66 5.79
C SER A 141 4.05 -20.67 5.08
N GLU A 142 3.23 -21.69 5.30
CA GLU A 142 1.88 -21.79 4.75
C GLU A 142 0.92 -20.79 5.43
N ALA A 143 1.06 -20.61 6.75
CA ALA A 143 0.35 -19.56 7.48
C ALA A 143 0.75 -18.16 6.99
N GLU A 144 2.04 -17.87 6.80
CA GLU A 144 2.49 -16.58 6.24
C GLU A 144 2.09 -16.37 4.78
N ARG A 145 1.97 -17.46 3.99
CA ARG A 145 1.52 -17.38 2.60
C ARG A 145 0.06 -16.95 2.51
N THR A 146 -0.80 -17.49 3.38
CA THR A 146 -2.25 -17.22 3.39
C THR A 146 -2.64 -16.02 4.25
N LYS A 147 -1.77 -15.62 5.18
CA LYS A 147 -1.90 -14.43 6.00
C LYS A 147 -0.55 -13.71 6.09
N PRO A 148 -0.18 -12.91 5.06
CA PRO A 148 1.09 -12.22 5.04
C PRO A 148 1.27 -11.31 6.26
N PRO A 149 2.48 -11.24 6.84
CA PRO A 149 2.75 -10.33 7.94
C PRO A 149 2.63 -8.87 7.47
N LEU A 150 2.25 -7.95 8.36
CA LEU A 150 2.05 -6.53 8.03
C LEU A 150 3.22 -5.89 7.26
N LYS A 151 4.46 -6.32 7.53
CA LYS A 151 5.66 -5.84 6.82
C LYS A 151 5.61 -6.08 5.30
N ALA A 152 4.89 -7.11 4.84
CA ALA A 152 4.72 -7.42 3.43
C ALA A 152 3.94 -6.33 2.67
N PHE A 153 3.15 -5.53 3.40
CA PHE A 153 2.33 -4.45 2.83
C PHE A 153 3.03 -3.09 2.83
N ILE A 154 4.23 -2.96 3.42
CA ILE A 154 4.99 -1.69 3.44
C ILE A 154 5.30 -1.22 2.02
N GLY A 155 5.76 -2.13 1.15
CA GLY A 155 6.04 -1.86 -0.26
C GLY A 155 4.80 -1.37 -1.00
N PRO A 156 3.72 -2.18 -1.07
CA PRO A 156 2.44 -1.79 -1.66
C PRO A 156 1.92 -0.43 -1.18
N LEU A 157 1.86 -0.20 0.14
CA LEU A 157 1.37 1.06 0.71
C LEU A 157 2.26 2.26 0.34
N SER A 158 3.58 2.06 0.32
CA SER A 158 4.53 3.12 -0.06
C SER A 158 4.39 3.49 -1.53
N GLU A 159 4.26 2.50 -2.41
CA GLU A 159 4.06 2.72 -3.83
C GLU A 159 2.71 3.39 -4.12
N TYR A 160 1.65 3.00 -3.42
CA TYR A 160 0.35 3.66 -3.54
C TYR A 160 0.41 5.12 -3.10
N ARG A 161 1.14 5.42 -2.01
CA ARG A 161 1.36 6.81 -1.57
C ARG A 161 2.08 7.65 -2.62
N VAL A 162 3.06 7.08 -3.31
CA VAL A 162 3.74 7.74 -4.44
C VAL A 162 2.74 8.02 -5.56
N TYR A 163 1.92 7.03 -5.94
CA TYR A 163 0.88 7.20 -6.95
C TYR A 163 -0.10 8.34 -6.59
N VAL A 164 -0.60 8.36 -5.36
CA VAL A 164 -1.49 9.42 -4.86
C VAL A 164 -0.81 10.80 -4.93
N GLY A 165 0.48 10.88 -4.54
CA GLY A 165 1.26 12.11 -4.63
C GLY A 165 1.44 12.62 -6.07
N LEU A 166 1.65 11.70 -7.03
CA LEU A 166 1.78 12.02 -8.45
C LEU A 166 0.45 12.48 -9.05
N GLN A 167 -0.64 11.75 -8.82
CA GLN A 167 -1.96 12.10 -9.33
C GLN A 167 -2.50 13.39 -8.72
N SER A 168 -2.32 13.61 -7.41
CA SER A 168 -2.76 14.86 -6.76
C SER A 168 -1.97 16.07 -7.26
N SER A 169 -0.68 15.90 -7.56
CA SER A 169 0.12 16.95 -8.18
C SER A 169 -0.26 17.20 -9.64
N ALA A 170 -0.66 16.16 -10.36
CA ALA A 170 -1.22 16.32 -11.70
C ALA A 170 -2.54 17.07 -11.67
N LEU A 171 -3.44 16.70 -10.75
CA LEU A 171 -4.73 17.36 -10.57
C LEU A 171 -4.57 18.86 -10.32
N VAL A 172 -3.70 19.27 -9.38
CA VAL A 172 -3.39 20.69 -9.14
C VAL A 172 -2.98 21.40 -10.43
N ARG A 173 -1.97 20.88 -11.15
CA ARG A 173 -1.49 21.51 -12.39
C ARG A 173 -2.58 21.64 -13.44
N GLU A 174 -3.38 20.60 -13.64
CA GLU A 174 -4.42 20.61 -14.66
C GLU A 174 -5.58 21.56 -14.28
N THR A 175 -5.89 21.70 -12.99
CA THR A 175 -6.90 22.67 -12.51
C THR A 175 -6.41 24.12 -12.58
N GLU A 176 -5.11 24.37 -12.36
CA GLU A 176 -4.51 25.69 -12.55
C GLU A 176 -4.56 26.11 -14.02
N LYS A 177 -4.28 25.19 -14.96
CA LYS A 177 -4.44 25.44 -16.39
C LYS A 177 -5.90 25.70 -16.77
N LEU A 178 -6.85 24.98 -16.16
CA LEU A 178 -8.28 25.20 -16.39
C LEU A 178 -8.68 26.61 -15.98
N ALA A 179 -8.27 27.03 -14.77
CA ALA A 179 -8.50 28.38 -14.30
C ALA A 179 -7.87 29.42 -15.24
N ALA A 180 -6.63 29.22 -15.68
CA ALA A 180 -5.96 30.12 -16.62
C ALA A 180 -6.73 30.26 -17.96
N ALA A 181 -7.23 29.15 -18.52
CA ALA A 181 -8.02 29.18 -19.76
C ALA A 181 -9.35 29.94 -19.57
N ILE A 182 -10.02 29.74 -18.44
CA ILE A 182 -11.26 30.45 -18.09
C ILE A 182 -11.00 31.96 -17.93
N HIS A 183 -9.95 32.35 -17.20
CA HIS A 183 -9.55 33.76 -17.04
C HIS A 183 -9.16 34.43 -18.35
N ALA A 184 -8.58 33.67 -19.28
CA ALA A 184 -8.26 34.16 -20.63
C ALA A 184 -9.51 34.32 -21.52
N GLY A 185 -10.68 33.84 -21.09
CA GLY A 185 -11.89 33.84 -21.89
C GLY A 185 -11.88 32.84 -23.05
N ASP A 186 -10.91 31.91 -23.09
CA ASP A 186 -10.74 30.95 -24.17
C ASP A 186 -11.62 29.71 -23.94
N LEU A 187 -12.80 29.71 -24.56
CA LEU A 187 -13.80 28.66 -24.37
C LEU A 187 -13.31 27.27 -24.83
N ASP A 188 -12.63 27.19 -25.96
CA ASP A 188 -12.18 25.90 -26.52
C ASP A 188 -11.03 25.33 -25.69
N ALA A 189 -10.08 26.17 -25.28
CA ALA A 189 -9.03 25.75 -24.36
C ALA A 189 -9.61 25.34 -22.99
N ALA A 190 -10.59 26.07 -22.46
CA ALA A 190 -11.23 25.74 -21.19
C ALA A 190 -11.97 24.40 -21.25
N ARG A 191 -12.67 24.08 -22.35
CA ARG A 191 -13.33 22.77 -22.53
C ARG A 191 -12.34 21.61 -22.60
N SER A 192 -11.27 21.78 -23.38
CA SER A 192 -10.21 20.76 -23.46
C SER A 192 -9.55 20.54 -22.10
N GLN A 193 -9.27 21.63 -21.40
CA GLN A 193 -8.61 21.58 -20.11
C GLN A 193 -9.53 21.09 -18.98
N TYR A 194 -10.84 21.31 -19.09
CA TYR A 194 -11.83 20.71 -18.20
C TYR A 194 -11.71 19.19 -18.26
N ALA A 195 -11.80 18.60 -19.45
CA ALA A 195 -11.67 17.16 -19.63
C ALA A 195 -10.31 16.63 -19.13
N ALA A 196 -9.21 17.37 -19.37
CA ALA A 196 -7.89 16.99 -18.87
C ALA A 196 -7.78 17.03 -17.34
N ALA A 197 -8.38 18.02 -16.68
CA ALA A 197 -8.37 18.18 -15.24
C ALA A 197 -9.22 17.14 -14.50
N ARG A 198 -10.28 16.64 -15.14
CA ARG A 198 -11.13 15.56 -14.62
C ARG A 198 -10.37 14.24 -14.39
N LEU A 199 -9.50 13.86 -15.32
CA LEU A 199 -8.87 12.53 -15.31
C LEU A 199 -8.04 12.22 -14.03
N PRO A 200 -7.12 13.10 -13.57
CA PRO A 200 -6.39 12.82 -12.32
C PRO A 200 -7.29 12.84 -11.08
N TYR A 201 -8.42 13.57 -11.08
CA TYR A 201 -9.41 13.50 -10.00
C TYR A 201 -10.09 12.13 -9.96
N LYS A 202 -10.58 11.65 -11.11
CA LYS A 202 -11.24 10.33 -11.21
C LYS A 202 -10.30 9.16 -10.87
N ARG A 203 -9.00 9.26 -11.16
CA ARG A 203 -7.98 8.31 -10.68
C ARG A 203 -7.81 8.26 -9.16
N LEU A 204 -8.18 9.34 -8.46
CA LEU A 204 -8.08 9.47 -7.00
C LEU A 204 -9.41 9.27 -6.28
N GLU A 205 -10.52 9.09 -7.01
CA GLU A 205 -11.87 9.19 -6.45
C GLU A 205 -12.14 8.21 -5.30
N SER A 206 -11.53 7.01 -5.33
CA SER A 206 -11.63 6.02 -4.25
C SER A 206 -11.12 6.53 -2.89
N LEU A 207 -10.22 7.51 -2.89
CA LEU A 207 -9.75 8.20 -1.68
C LEU A 207 -10.39 9.57 -1.52
N ALA A 208 -10.52 10.35 -2.60
CA ALA A 208 -11.06 11.70 -2.56
C ALA A 208 -12.50 11.71 -2.04
N GLY A 209 -13.32 10.73 -2.41
CA GLY A 209 -14.71 10.59 -1.93
C GLY A 209 -14.84 10.25 -0.44
N ARG A 210 -13.73 10.01 0.27
CA ARG A 210 -13.74 9.89 1.74
C ARG A 210 -13.61 11.24 2.45
N ILE A 211 -13.27 12.29 1.70
CA ILE A 211 -13.06 13.63 2.20
C ILE A 211 -14.28 14.47 1.79
N ALA A 212 -15.43 14.07 2.34
CA ALA A 212 -16.76 14.50 1.88
C ALA A 212 -16.95 16.02 1.82
N ASP A 213 -16.32 16.78 2.71
CA ASP A 213 -16.41 18.24 2.69
C ASP A 213 -15.70 18.87 1.47
N LEU A 214 -14.65 18.23 0.95
CA LEU A 214 -13.98 18.64 -0.28
C LEU A 214 -14.64 18.05 -1.52
N GLU A 215 -15.05 16.79 -1.47
CA GLU A 215 -15.81 16.16 -2.56
C GLU A 215 -17.05 16.98 -2.92
N ASN A 216 -17.84 17.40 -1.91
CA ASN A 216 -19.04 18.22 -2.10
C ASN A 216 -18.78 19.64 -2.63
N ARG A 217 -17.52 20.10 -2.68
CA ARG A 217 -17.14 21.38 -3.31
C ARG A 217 -16.44 21.19 -4.65
N ILE A 218 -15.74 20.06 -4.83
CA ILE A 218 -14.97 19.76 -6.04
C ILE A 218 -15.85 19.14 -7.12
N ASP A 219 -16.68 18.15 -6.78
CA ASP A 219 -17.44 17.36 -7.76
C ASP A 219 -18.95 17.23 -7.46
N PRO A 220 -19.65 18.27 -6.96
CA PRO A 220 -21.07 18.12 -6.69
C PRO A 220 -21.90 18.16 -7.99
N LEU A 221 -22.87 17.25 -8.14
CA LEU A 221 -23.84 17.32 -9.23
C LEU A 221 -24.93 18.33 -8.93
N ALA A 222 -25.40 19.08 -9.94
CA ALA A 222 -26.54 19.99 -9.81
C ALA A 222 -27.79 19.25 -9.30
N ASP A 223 -27.94 17.96 -9.62
CA ASP A 223 -29.05 17.10 -9.18
C ASP A 223 -29.15 16.97 -7.64
N TYR A 224 -28.08 17.25 -6.91
CA TYR A 224 -28.04 17.13 -5.45
C TYR A 224 -28.55 18.38 -4.72
N PHE A 225 -28.82 19.47 -5.44
CA PHE A 225 -29.30 20.73 -4.87
C PHE A 225 -30.75 21.01 -5.22
N GLU A 226 -31.50 21.61 -4.28
CA GLU A 226 -32.90 21.99 -4.48
C GLU A 226 -33.06 22.99 -5.64
N LYS A 227 -32.14 23.96 -5.72
CA LYS A 227 -32.12 24.99 -6.78
C LYS A 227 -31.26 24.61 -7.98
N ARG A 228 -30.69 23.40 -7.98
CA ARG A 228 -29.87 22.85 -9.07
C ARG A 228 -28.77 23.83 -9.50
N GLU A 229 -28.72 24.19 -10.79
CA GLU A 229 -27.71 25.10 -11.35
C GLU A 229 -27.75 26.52 -10.76
N GLU A 230 -28.88 26.93 -10.16
CA GLU A 230 -29.04 28.23 -9.49
C GLU A 230 -28.66 28.20 -8.00
N ASP A 231 -28.29 27.03 -7.47
CA ASP A 231 -27.92 26.90 -6.06
C ASP A 231 -26.55 27.56 -5.79
N PRO A 232 -26.42 28.41 -4.75
CA PRO A 232 -25.12 28.99 -4.40
C PRO A 232 -24.08 27.94 -3.96
N GLY A 233 -24.52 26.74 -3.55
CA GLY A 233 -23.66 25.60 -3.25
C GLY A 233 -23.16 24.86 -4.49
N PHE A 234 -23.76 25.07 -5.67
CA PHE A 234 -23.32 24.44 -6.91
C PHE A 234 -22.02 25.07 -7.41
N THR A 235 -20.92 24.40 -7.06
CA THR A 235 -19.53 24.85 -7.27
C THR A 235 -18.72 23.75 -7.97
N GLY A 236 -17.40 23.92 -8.03
CA GLY A 236 -16.49 22.87 -8.52
C GLY A 236 -16.57 22.60 -10.02
N PHE A 237 -16.21 21.37 -10.40
CA PHE A 237 -16.12 20.91 -11.77
C PHE A 237 -17.45 21.06 -12.52
N HIS A 238 -18.55 20.55 -11.98
CA HIS A 238 -19.83 20.55 -12.70
C HIS A 238 -20.44 21.96 -12.85
N ARG A 239 -20.14 22.90 -11.94
CA ARG A 239 -20.50 24.32 -12.14
C ARG A 239 -19.76 24.93 -13.32
N ILE A 240 -18.48 24.59 -13.49
CA ILE A 240 -17.66 25.00 -14.63
C ILE A 240 -18.18 24.32 -15.89
N GLU A 241 -18.44 23.00 -15.84
CA GLU A 241 -19.00 22.22 -16.94
C GLU A 241 -20.29 22.85 -17.49
N TYR A 242 -21.22 23.22 -16.60
CA TYR A 242 -22.47 23.87 -16.98
C TYR A 242 -22.23 25.16 -17.79
N GLY A 243 -21.32 26.02 -17.32
CA GLY A 243 -20.99 27.26 -18.04
C GLY A 243 -20.33 27.00 -19.39
N LEU A 244 -19.33 26.12 -19.41
CA LEU A 244 -18.57 25.84 -20.62
C LEU A 244 -19.40 25.13 -21.70
N PHE A 245 -20.21 24.14 -21.34
CA PHE A 245 -20.88 23.26 -22.31
C PHE A 245 -22.35 23.61 -22.53
N SER A 246 -23.08 24.04 -21.50
CA SER A 246 -24.48 24.45 -21.66
C SER A 246 -24.62 25.92 -22.02
N GLN A 247 -23.90 26.81 -21.33
CA GLN A 247 -24.01 28.26 -21.55
C GLN A 247 -23.07 28.76 -22.66
N ASN A 248 -22.11 27.94 -23.11
CA ASN A 248 -21.10 28.29 -24.11
C ASN A 248 -20.33 29.58 -23.74
N ALA A 249 -20.02 29.74 -22.45
CA ALA A 249 -19.40 30.96 -21.94
C ALA A 249 -18.37 30.65 -20.83
N THR A 250 -17.36 31.52 -20.75
CA THR A 250 -16.39 31.59 -19.65
C THR A 250 -16.73 32.70 -18.64
N ASP A 251 -17.59 33.64 -19.04
CA ASP A 251 -18.03 34.76 -18.22
C ASP A 251 -18.65 34.27 -16.90
N GLY A 252 -18.16 34.84 -15.79
CA GLY A 252 -18.62 34.48 -14.44
C GLY A 252 -18.12 33.14 -13.91
N LEU A 253 -17.28 32.40 -14.64
CA LEU A 253 -16.70 31.13 -14.16
C LEU A 253 -15.41 31.31 -13.36
N ALA A 254 -14.72 32.44 -13.49
CA ALA A 254 -13.46 32.71 -12.78
C ALA A 254 -13.53 32.43 -11.26
N PRO A 255 -14.56 32.89 -10.51
CA PRO A 255 -14.68 32.56 -9.08
C PRO A 255 -14.79 31.06 -8.80
N ALA A 256 -15.51 30.31 -9.63
CA ALA A 256 -15.65 28.85 -9.47
C ALA A 256 -14.34 28.12 -9.80
N ALA A 257 -13.60 28.58 -10.81
CA ALA A 257 -12.31 28.02 -11.18
C ALA A 257 -11.24 28.26 -10.09
N ASP A 258 -11.20 29.47 -9.52
CA ASP A 258 -10.28 29.80 -8.43
C ASP A 258 -10.60 28.99 -7.16
N ALA A 259 -11.89 28.86 -6.82
CA ALA A 259 -12.33 28.04 -5.70
C ALA A 259 -11.97 26.55 -5.90
N LEU A 260 -12.19 26.01 -7.10
CA LEU A 260 -11.82 24.64 -7.44
C LEU A 260 -10.31 24.41 -7.28
N ALA A 261 -9.47 25.32 -7.79
CA ALA A 261 -8.02 25.20 -7.65
C ALA A 261 -7.58 25.20 -6.17
N ALA A 262 -8.20 26.05 -5.34
CA ALA A 262 -7.93 26.10 -3.90
C ALA A 262 -8.38 24.81 -3.19
N ASP A 263 -9.57 24.29 -3.50
CA ASP A 263 -10.09 23.05 -2.91
C ASP A 263 -9.25 21.84 -3.33
N VAL A 264 -8.77 21.81 -4.57
CA VAL A 264 -7.86 20.77 -5.06
C VAL A 264 -6.48 20.83 -4.39
N ALA A 265 -5.97 22.03 -4.10
CA ALA A 265 -4.76 22.18 -3.30
C ALA A 265 -4.97 21.64 -1.87
N ALA A 266 -6.11 21.96 -1.24
CA ALA A 266 -6.48 21.42 0.06
C ALA A 266 -6.65 19.88 0.03
N LEU A 267 -7.25 19.34 -1.03
CA LEU A 267 -7.39 17.90 -1.24
C LEU A 267 -6.02 17.23 -1.30
N LYS A 268 -5.07 17.78 -2.07
CA LYS A 268 -3.70 17.29 -2.15
C LYS A 268 -3.05 17.24 -0.77
N ASP A 269 -3.22 18.28 0.05
CA ASP A 269 -2.62 18.31 1.39
C ASP A 269 -3.24 17.26 2.32
N ARG A 270 -4.57 17.10 2.30
CA ARG A 270 -5.24 16.06 3.11
C ARG A 270 -4.89 14.65 2.65
N LEU A 271 -4.78 14.41 1.34
CA LEU A 271 -4.35 13.12 0.79
C LEU A 271 -2.92 12.74 1.21
N LYS A 272 -2.01 13.70 1.41
CA LYS A 272 -0.64 13.41 1.92
C LYS A 272 -0.64 12.88 3.36
N GLU A 273 -1.63 13.30 4.15
CA GLU A 273 -1.79 12.96 5.56
C GLU A 273 -2.61 11.69 5.77
N THR A 274 -3.44 11.32 4.78
CA THR A 274 -4.24 10.09 4.81
C THR A 274 -3.36 8.87 5.03
N ARG A 275 -3.71 8.10 6.06
CA ARG A 275 -3.14 6.77 6.32
C ARG A 275 -4.11 5.74 5.79
N LEU A 276 -3.58 4.78 5.04
CA LEU A 276 -4.34 3.68 4.49
C LEU A 276 -3.88 2.38 5.16
N ALA A 277 -4.82 1.63 5.73
CA ALA A 277 -4.53 0.29 6.21
C ALA A 277 -4.38 -0.69 5.02
N PRO A 278 -3.67 -1.83 5.19
CA PRO A 278 -3.47 -2.80 4.10
C PRO A 278 -4.75 -3.27 3.41
N ASP A 279 -5.80 -3.57 4.19
CA ASP A 279 -7.10 -4.03 3.71
C ASP A 279 -7.85 -2.96 2.91
N GLU A 280 -7.59 -1.68 3.20
CA GLU A 280 -8.26 -0.58 2.53
C GLU A 280 -7.82 -0.43 1.07
N LEU A 281 -6.65 -0.93 0.66
CA LEU A 281 -6.21 -0.94 -0.74
C LEU A 281 -7.23 -1.62 -1.66
N ALA A 282 -7.72 -2.81 -1.28
CA ALA A 282 -8.75 -3.51 -2.03
C ALA A 282 -10.15 -2.99 -1.68
N ALA A 283 -10.45 -2.76 -0.40
CA ALA A 283 -11.80 -2.41 0.03
C ALA A 283 -12.28 -1.05 -0.52
N THR A 284 -11.41 -0.04 -0.58
CA THR A 284 -11.76 1.27 -1.20
C THR A 284 -11.98 1.14 -2.70
N ALA A 285 -11.16 0.33 -3.38
CA ALA A 285 -11.27 0.07 -4.81
C ALA A 285 -12.58 -0.66 -5.15
N ALA A 286 -12.95 -1.69 -4.37
CA ALA A 286 -14.21 -2.42 -4.54
C ALA A 286 -15.44 -1.52 -4.34
N ARG A 287 -15.43 -0.67 -3.30
CA ARG A 287 -16.51 0.30 -3.07
C ARG A 287 -16.65 1.28 -4.23
N GLN A 288 -15.54 1.80 -4.76
CA GLN A 288 -15.59 2.70 -5.91
C GLN A 288 -16.12 2.00 -7.16
N ALA A 289 -15.67 0.77 -7.46
CA ALA A 289 -16.20 -0.02 -8.57
C ALA A 289 -17.72 -0.24 -8.43
N ARG A 290 -18.20 -0.49 -7.21
CA ARG A 290 -19.64 -0.64 -6.93
C ARG A 290 -20.41 0.66 -7.12
N ARG A 291 -19.89 1.77 -6.63
CA ARG A 291 -20.48 3.10 -6.84
C ARG A 291 -20.61 3.41 -8.33
N LEU A 292 -19.57 3.12 -9.12
CA LEU A 292 -19.62 3.31 -10.57
C LEU A 292 -20.72 2.47 -11.22
N ALA A 293 -20.84 1.21 -10.81
CA ALA A 293 -21.86 0.30 -11.35
C ALA A 293 -23.29 0.78 -11.05
N GLU A 294 -23.54 1.23 -9.83
CA GLU A 294 -24.87 1.51 -9.28
C GLU A 294 -25.34 2.94 -9.54
N GLU A 295 -24.45 3.93 -9.46
CA GLU A 295 -24.82 5.35 -9.48
C GLU A 295 -24.35 6.04 -10.75
N THR A 296 -23.05 5.92 -11.07
CA THR A 296 -22.43 6.78 -12.07
C THR A 296 -22.63 6.28 -13.50
N VAL A 297 -22.28 5.03 -13.82
CA VAL A 297 -22.38 4.49 -15.19
C VAL A 297 -23.82 4.54 -15.73
N PRO A 298 -24.89 4.22 -14.97
CA PRO A 298 -26.25 4.30 -15.52
C PRO A 298 -26.62 5.69 -16.05
N HIS A 299 -26.06 6.75 -15.46
CA HIS A 299 -26.52 8.12 -15.64
C HIS A 299 -25.50 9.05 -16.31
N GLY A 300 -24.20 8.79 -16.13
CA GLY A 300 -23.12 9.75 -16.37
C GLY A 300 -23.09 10.86 -15.32
N ASP A 301 -21.90 11.34 -14.98
CA ASP A 301 -21.74 12.51 -14.09
C ASP A 301 -21.73 13.81 -14.91
N ASN A 302 -21.19 13.79 -16.14
CA ASN A 302 -21.06 14.97 -17.00
C ASN A 302 -22.37 15.30 -17.74
N ARG A 303 -23.29 15.98 -17.05
CA ARG A 303 -24.64 16.30 -17.57
C ARG A 303 -24.65 17.19 -18.81
N TYR A 304 -23.60 17.96 -19.02
CA TYR A 304 -23.55 19.00 -20.07
C TYR A 304 -22.51 18.67 -21.14
N GLY A 305 -21.32 18.24 -20.75
CA GLY A 305 -20.21 17.88 -21.63
C GLY A 305 -20.26 16.44 -22.15
N HIS A 306 -20.92 15.53 -21.41
CA HIS A 306 -21.04 14.10 -21.77
C HIS A 306 -19.69 13.42 -22.06
N THR A 307 -18.65 13.74 -21.29
CA THR A 307 -17.26 13.26 -21.45
C THR A 307 -16.93 12.02 -20.62
N ASP A 308 -17.97 11.31 -20.15
CA ASP A 308 -17.85 10.25 -19.14
C ASP A 308 -16.97 9.03 -19.49
N PRO A 309 -16.89 8.53 -20.75
CA PRO A 309 -16.11 7.34 -21.06
C PRO A 309 -14.62 7.43 -20.65
N ALA A 310 -13.99 8.59 -20.88
CA ALA A 310 -12.60 8.82 -20.49
C ALA A 310 -12.44 8.88 -18.95
N GLU A 311 -13.46 9.38 -18.25
CA GLU A 311 -13.50 9.41 -16.79
C GLU A 311 -13.67 8.01 -16.18
N PHE A 312 -14.49 7.15 -16.78
CA PHE A 312 -14.62 5.75 -16.35
C PHE A 312 -13.32 4.96 -16.55
N ALA A 313 -12.60 5.21 -17.64
CA ALA A 313 -11.27 4.64 -17.84
C ALA A 313 -10.28 5.15 -16.77
N ALA A 314 -10.31 6.44 -16.45
CA ALA A 314 -9.48 7.01 -15.39
C ALA A 314 -9.84 6.44 -13.99
N ASN A 315 -11.12 6.20 -13.71
CA ASN A 315 -11.54 5.50 -12.51
C ASN A 315 -10.99 4.07 -12.47
N LEU A 316 -11.10 3.32 -13.57
CA LEU A 316 -10.59 1.96 -13.67
C LEU A 316 -9.08 1.91 -13.40
N ASP A 317 -8.31 2.85 -13.96
CA ASP A 317 -6.87 2.99 -13.71
C ASP A 317 -6.56 3.20 -12.22
N GLY A 318 -7.34 4.04 -11.54
CA GLY A 318 -7.18 4.31 -10.11
C GLY A 318 -7.48 3.09 -9.22
N ILE A 319 -8.59 2.41 -9.52
CA ILE A 319 -9.01 1.17 -8.88
C ILE A 319 -7.93 0.09 -9.10
N GLU A 320 -7.48 -0.11 -10.33
CA GLU A 320 -6.47 -1.13 -10.67
C GLU A 320 -5.13 -0.83 -10.02
N LYS A 321 -4.71 0.45 -9.97
CA LYS A 321 -3.44 0.78 -9.32
C LYS A 321 -3.44 0.39 -7.85
N SER A 322 -4.55 0.57 -7.13
CA SER A 322 -4.64 0.18 -5.73
C SER A 322 -4.56 -1.35 -5.55
N VAL A 323 -5.31 -2.09 -6.37
CA VAL A 323 -5.44 -3.56 -6.24
C VAL A 323 -4.20 -4.29 -6.77
N SER A 324 -3.61 -3.84 -7.87
CA SER A 324 -2.46 -4.50 -8.52
C SER A 324 -1.21 -4.56 -7.63
N LEU A 325 -1.07 -3.63 -6.69
CA LEU A 325 0.01 -3.63 -5.71
C LEU A 325 -0.04 -4.83 -4.75
N LEU A 326 -1.21 -5.49 -4.66
CA LEU A 326 -1.39 -6.69 -3.86
C LEU A 326 -1.19 -7.98 -4.67
N TYR A 327 -1.08 -7.91 -6.01
CA TYR A 327 -0.96 -9.12 -6.85
C TYR A 327 0.16 -10.06 -6.42
N PRO A 328 1.39 -9.62 -6.09
CA PRO A 328 2.43 -10.55 -5.65
C PRO A 328 2.05 -11.35 -4.39
N LEU A 329 1.25 -10.75 -3.50
CA LEU A 329 0.78 -11.42 -2.28
C LEU A 329 -0.40 -12.35 -2.59
N VAL A 330 -1.36 -11.87 -3.39
CA VAL A 330 -2.56 -12.64 -3.74
C VAL A 330 -2.20 -13.84 -4.61
N GLU A 331 -1.31 -13.68 -5.59
CA GLU A 331 -0.83 -14.77 -6.43
C GLU A 331 -0.13 -15.86 -5.61
N ALA A 332 0.66 -15.47 -4.61
CA ALA A 332 1.29 -16.42 -3.71
C ALA A 332 0.27 -17.14 -2.83
N ALA A 333 -0.78 -16.45 -2.37
CA ALA A 333 -1.79 -16.97 -1.46
C ALA A 333 -2.88 -17.81 -2.15
N ARG A 334 -3.47 -17.27 -3.22
CA ARG A 334 -4.65 -17.73 -3.97
C ARG A 334 -4.53 -17.29 -5.44
N PRO A 335 -3.77 -18.01 -6.28
CA PRO A 335 -3.56 -17.67 -7.68
C PRO A 335 -4.87 -17.44 -8.46
N GLU A 336 -5.89 -18.26 -8.19
CA GLU A 336 -7.21 -18.18 -8.81
C GLU A 336 -7.90 -16.83 -8.53
N THR A 337 -7.75 -16.29 -7.32
CA THR A 337 -8.27 -14.97 -6.96
C THR A 337 -7.59 -13.88 -7.77
N ALA A 338 -6.26 -13.93 -7.89
CA ALA A 338 -5.51 -12.97 -8.69
C ALA A 338 -5.95 -12.99 -10.17
N GLU A 339 -6.12 -14.18 -10.75
CA GLU A 339 -6.53 -14.34 -12.14
C GLU A 339 -7.96 -13.85 -12.40
N GLU A 340 -8.91 -14.13 -11.50
CA GLU A 340 -10.28 -13.58 -11.63
C GLU A 340 -10.29 -12.06 -11.56
N VAL A 341 -9.55 -11.46 -10.63
CA VAL A 341 -9.45 -10.00 -10.48
C VAL A 341 -8.85 -9.36 -11.74
N LYS A 342 -7.72 -9.87 -12.24
CA LYS A 342 -7.11 -9.39 -13.49
C LYS A 342 -8.07 -9.50 -14.66
N ARG A 343 -8.80 -10.60 -14.76
CA ARG A 343 -9.84 -10.78 -15.80
C ARG A 343 -10.92 -9.71 -15.67
N GLY A 344 -11.39 -9.41 -14.46
CA GLY A 344 -12.37 -8.34 -14.22
C GLY A 344 -11.90 -6.98 -14.75
N PHE A 345 -10.65 -6.60 -14.50
CA PHE A 345 -10.10 -5.37 -15.05
C PHE A 345 -10.02 -5.40 -16.59
N SER A 346 -9.61 -6.54 -17.16
CA SER A 346 -9.57 -6.73 -18.62
C SER A 346 -10.95 -6.64 -19.25
N ASP A 347 -11.97 -7.24 -18.64
CA ASP A 347 -13.36 -7.26 -19.13
C ASP A 347 -13.93 -5.84 -19.18
N VAL A 348 -13.77 -5.06 -18.10
CA VAL A 348 -14.22 -3.65 -18.05
C VAL A 348 -13.45 -2.80 -19.06
N ARG A 349 -12.13 -2.98 -19.17
CA ARG A 349 -11.29 -2.24 -20.13
C ARG A 349 -11.68 -2.51 -21.57
N ALA A 350 -12.02 -3.75 -21.91
CA ALA A 350 -12.51 -4.10 -23.24
C ALA A 350 -13.83 -3.38 -23.57
N LEU A 351 -14.79 -3.37 -22.64
CA LEU A 351 -16.05 -2.65 -22.82
C LEU A 351 -15.85 -1.13 -23.00
N LEU A 352 -14.95 -0.54 -22.21
CA LEU A 352 -14.60 0.89 -22.37
C LEU A 352 -13.92 1.17 -23.70
N SER A 353 -13.05 0.27 -24.17
CA SER A 353 -12.42 0.38 -25.50
C SER A 353 -13.44 0.27 -26.63
N ASP A 354 -14.44 -0.60 -26.49
CA ASP A 354 -15.51 -0.76 -27.47
C ASP A 354 -16.43 0.47 -27.53
N ILE A 355 -16.68 1.12 -26.37
CA ILE A 355 -17.39 2.40 -26.30
C ILE A 355 -16.58 3.52 -26.96
N GLY A 356 -15.26 3.57 -26.69
CA GLY A 356 -14.35 4.56 -27.25
C GLY A 356 -14.57 5.98 -26.73
N ASP A 357 -13.94 6.94 -27.39
CA ASP A 357 -14.06 8.37 -27.06
C ASP A 357 -15.26 9.00 -27.79
N VAL A 358 -16.45 8.79 -27.23
CA VAL A 358 -17.73 9.27 -27.77
C VAL A 358 -18.49 10.05 -26.71
N SER A 359 -19.42 10.91 -27.16
CA SER A 359 -20.35 11.56 -26.24
C SER A 359 -21.17 10.50 -25.50
N TYR A 360 -21.21 10.57 -24.17
CA TYR A 360 -21.94 9.59 -23.38
C TYR A 360 -23.42 9.52 -23.71
N ARG A 361 -24.01 10.64 -24.17
CA ARG A 361 -25.37 10.69 -24.71
C ARG A 361 -25.64 9.68 -25.83
N SER A 362 -24.64 9.37 -26.65
CA SER A 362 -24.75 8.40 -27.75
C SER A 362 -24.53 6.94 -27.33
N VAL A 363 -24.03 6.70 -26.12
CA VAL A 363 -23.87 5.34 -25.57
C VAL A 363 -25.26 4.83 -25.18
N ASP A 364 -25.71 3.79 -25.86
CA ASP A 364 -27.04 3.22 -25.65
C ASP A 364 -27.19 2.52 -24.29
N ALA A 365 -28.45 2.34 -23.87
CA ALA A 365 -28.76 1.78 -22.55
C ALA A 365 -28.23 0.36 -22.32
N ASP A 366 -28.08 -0.45 -23.38
CA ASP A 366 -27.56 -1.82 -23.28
C ASP A 366 -26.04 -1.81 -23.03
N ALA A 367 -25.29 -0.97 -23.75
CA ALA A 367 -23.87 -0.76 -23.51
C ALA A 367 -23.60 -0.24 -22.09
N ARG A 368 -24.42 0.71 -21.61
CA ARG A 368 -24.33 1.20 -20.22
C ARG A 368 -24.62 0.09 -19.21
N ALA A 369 -25.68 -0.70 -19.42
CA ALA A 369 -26.04 -1.81 -18.53
C ALA A 369 -24.93 -2.88 -18.48
N ARG A 370 -24.32 -3.22 -19.63
CA ARG A 370 -23.18 -4.14 -19.69
C ARG A 370 -21.97 -3.60 -18.93
N LEU A 371 -21.66 -2.31 -19.09
CA LEU A 371 -20.56 -1.68 -18.36
C LEU A 371 -20.82 -1.63 -16.84
N SER A 372 -22.04 -1.28 -16.41
CA SER A 372 -22.45 -1.34 -15.00
C SER A 372 -22.30 -2.75 -14.43
N ALA A 373 -22.79 -3.77 -15.14
CA ALA A 373 -22.68 -5.16 -14.70
C ALA A 373 -21.21 -5.63 -14.60
N ALA A 374 -20.35 -5.17 -15.51
CA ALA A 374 -18.93 -5.48 -15.48
C ALA A 374 -18.23 -4.82 -14.28
N PHE A 375 -18.54 -3.56 -13.96
CA PHE A 375 -18.03 -2.90 -12.74
C PHE A 375 -18.53 -3.59 -11.46
N ALA A 376 -19.81 -4.01 -11.40
CA ALA A 376 -20.35 -4.75 -10.26
C ALA A 376 -19.65 -6.11 -10.09
N THR A 377 -19.39 -6.82 -11.20
CA THR A 377 -18.64 -8.08 -11.20
C THR A 377 -17.20 -7.86 -10.75
N LEU A 378 -16.54 -6.80 -11.24
CA LEU A 378 -15.20 -6.41 -10.82
C LEU A 378 -15.16 -6.11 -9.32
N ALA A 379 -16.13 -5.36 -8.79
CA ALA A 379 -16.22 -5.07 -7.35
C ALA A 379 -16.28 -6.38 -6.53
N GLY A 380 -17.14 -7.32 -6.91
CA GLY A 380 -17.25 -8.62 -6.26
C GLY A 380 -15.97 -9.46 -6.34
N ARG A 381 -15.23 -9.38 -7.46
CA ARG A 381 -13.91 -10.02 -7.59
C ARG A 381 -12.88 -9.37 -6.67
N ILE A 382 -12.81 -8.04 -6.60
CA ILE A 382 -11.89 -7.32 -5.72
C ILE A 382 -12.19 -7.63 -4.24
N ASP A 383 -13.46 -7.78 -3.86
CA ASP A 383 -13.86 -8.14 -2.48
C ASP A 383 -13.26 -9.48 -2.00
N THR A 384 -12.80 -10.35 -2.92
CA THR A 384 -12.13 -11.62 -2.57
C THR A 384 -10.65 -11.45 -2.20
N VAL A 385 -10.03 -10.30 -2.48
CA VAL A 385 -8.60 -10.05 -2.25
C VAL A 385 -8.26 -10.05 -0.75
N ASN A 386 -9.04 -9.36 0.08
CA ASN A 386 -8.78 -9.28 1.51
C ASN A 386 -8.92 -10.66 2.19
N PRO A 387 -10.00 -11.43 1.96
CA PRO A 387 -10.10 -12.82 2.42
C PRO A 387 -8.96 -13.72 1.93
N ALA A 388 -8.51 -13.57 0.68
CA ALA A 388 -7.39 -14.34 0.14
C ALA A 388 -6.07 -14.11 0.90
N LEU A 389 -5.93 -12.95 1.55
CA LEU A 389 -4.76 -12.53 2.32
C LEU A 389 -4.99 -12.61 3.84
N GLY A 390 -6.11 -13.18 4.29
CA GLY A 390 -6.44 -13.32 5.71
C GLY A 390 -6.60 -11.99 6.43
N MET A 391 -7.03 -10.95 5.71
CA MET A 391 -7.43 -9.64 6.24
C MET A 391 -8.96 -9.64 6.37
N GLU A 392 -9.46 -9.52 7.61
CA GLU A 392 -10.90 -9.41 7.94
C GLU A 392 -11.22 -8.02 8.47
#